data_AF-A0A1M3L3K9-F1
#
_entry.id   AF-A0A1M3L3K9-F1
#
_cell.length_a   1.000
_cell.length_b   1.000
_cell.length_c   1.000
_cell.angle_alpha   90.00
_cell.angle_beta   90.00
_cell.angle_gamma   90.00
#
_symmetry.space_group_name_H-M   'P 1'
#
loop_
_entity.id
_entity.type
_entity.pdbx_description
1 polymer ?
#
loop_
_entity_poly.entity_id
_entity_poly.type
_entity_poly.pdbx_seq_one_letter_code
_entity_poly.pdbx_strand_id
1 'polypeptide(L)' 'MDKKNIASWISIVICLLSYSIPSIFALSGLAGLRESIGLIGAILVVVIIGFTLFYLTYLVLKYIVYFIIK' A
#
# COMPACT_ATOMS: atom_id res chain seq x y z
N MET A 1 -18.22 -18.38 8.76
CA MET A 1 -17.32 -17.27 8.40
C MET A 1 -16.88 -17.48 6.96
N ASP A 2 -17.26 -16.59 6.03
CA ASP A 2 -16.99 -16.78 4.61
C ASP A 2 -15.48 -16.82 4.31
N LYS A 3 -15.03 -17.81 3.54
CA LYS A 3 -13.62 -17.94 3.08
C LYS A 3 -13.09 -16.65 2.45
N LYS A 4 -13.96 -15.89 1.77
CA LYS A 4 -13.65 -14.57 1.18
C LYS A 4 -13.37 -13.50 2.25
N ASN A 5 -14.11 -13.49 3.35
CA ASN A 5 -13.89 -12.55 4.45
C ASN A 5 -12.59 -12.85 5.19
N ILE A 6 -12.26 -14.12 5.39
CA ILE A 6 -11.00 -14.54 6.01
C ILE A 6 -9.81 -14.12 5.14
N ALA A 7 -9.88 -14.37 3.84
CA ALA A 7 -8.83 -13.94 2.91
C ALA A 7 -8.65 -12.41 2.87
N SER A 8 -9.75 -11.66 2.95
CA SER A 8 -9.71 -10.19 3.02
C SER A 8 -9.01 -9.71 4.29
N TRP A 9 -9.35 -10.28 5.45
CA TRP A 9 -8.76 -9.92 6.73
C TRP A 9 -7.26 -10.21 6.80
N ILE A 10 -6.85 -11.41 6.39
CA ILE A 10 -5.43 -11.80 6.35
C ILE A 10 -4.64 -10.86 5.43
N SER A 11 -5.21 -10.51 4.28
CA SER A 11 -4.53 -9.65 3.31
C SER A 11 -4.37 -8.22 3.83
N ILE A 12 -5.38 -7.68 4.53
CA ILE A 12 -5.30 -6.36 5.18
C ILE A 12 -4.20 -6.35 6.24
N VAL A 13 -4.14 -7.38 7.09
CA VAL A 13 -3.14 -7.48 8.16
C VAL A 13 -1.72 -7.55 7.58
N ILE A 14 -1.49 -8.37 6.56
CA ILE A 14 -0.17 -8.48 5.93
C ILE A 14 0.21 -7.18 5.22
N CYS A 15 -0.73 -6.54 4.52
CA CYS A 15 -0.49 -5.25 3.88
C CYS A 15 -0.14 -4.16 4.90
N LEU A 16 -0.85 -4.09 6.04
CA LEU A 16 -0.55 -3.14 7.12
C LEU A 16 0.83 -3.37 7.74
N LEU A 17 1.20 -4.63 8.00
CA LEU A 17 2.54 -4.98 8.51
C LEU A 17 3.64 -4.64 7.50
N SER A 18 3.38 -4.83 6.21
CA SER A 18 4.36 -4.58 5.14
C SER A 18 4.42 -3.10 4.74
N TYR A 19 3.45 -2.28 5.15
CA TYR A 19 3.37 -0.85 4.81
C TYR A 19 4.52 -0.02 5.39
N SER A 20 5.27 -0.57 6.36
CA SER A 20 6.49 0.03 6.88
C SER A 20 7.64 0.10 5.86
N ILE A 21 7.62 -0.72 4.79
CA ILE A 21 8.71 -0.76 3.79
C ILE A 21 8.50 0.35 2.73
N PRO A 22 7.31 0.53 2.12
CA PRO A 22 7.06 1.63 1.17
C PRO A 22 7.26 3.03 1.75
N SER A 23 7.02 3.22 3.05
CA SER A 23 7.16 4.53 3.70
C SER A 23 8.60 5.06 3.71
N ILE A 24 9.60 4.16 3.71
CA ILE A 24 11.02 4.53 3.63
C ILE A 24 11.39 5.05 2.24
N PHE A 25 10.89 4.39 1.19
CA PHE A 25 11.07 4.84 -0.20
C PHE A 25 10.30 6.12 -0.50
N ALA A 26 9.13 6.28 0.11
CA ALA A 26 8.32 7.50 0.03
C ALA A 26 9.06 8.74 0.55
N LEU A 27 9.88 8.62 1.61
CA LEU A 27 10.70 9.73 2.14
C LEU A 27 11.77 10.19 1.13
N SER A 28 12.37 9.24 0.40
CA SER A 28 13.37 9.54 -0.62
C SER A 28 12.74 10.22 -1.84
N GLY A 29 11.57 9.76 -2.28
CA GLY A 29 10.80 10.41 -3.34
C GLY A 29 10.26 11.79 -2.94
N LEU A 30 9.89 11.97 -1.66
CA LEU A 30 9.42 13.24 -1.12
C LEU A 30 10.49 14.34 -1.20
N ALA A 31 11.75 14.01 -0.94
CA ALA A 31 12.86 14.96 -1.01
C ALA A 31 13.03 15.53 -2.44
N GLY A 32 12.99 14.67 -3.46
CA GLY A 32 13.07 15.10 -4.86
C GLY A 32 11.83 15.86 -5.34
N LEU A 33 10.63 15.45 -4.92
CA LEU A 33 9.39 16.14 -5.27
C LEU A 33 9.26 17.51 -4.58
N ARG A 34 9.80 17.66 -3.36
CA ARG A 34 9.74 18.91 -2.59
C ARG A 34 10.40 20.08 -3.33
N GLU A 35 11.51 19.84 -4.03
CA GLU A 35 12.22 20.89 -4.78
C GLU A 35 11.45 21.35 -6.03
N SER A 36 10.64 20.48 -6.63
CA SER A 36 9.93 20.78 -7.89
C SER A 36 8.54 21.40 -7.68
N ILE A 37 7.76 20.87 -6.74
CA ILE A 37 6.32 21.21 -6.57
C ILE A 37 6.01 21.74 -5.15
N GLY A 38 7.02 21.92 -4.31
CA GLY A 38 6.87 22.35 -2.93
C GLY A 38 6.43 21.23 -1.99
N LEU A 39 6.56 21.48 -0.67
CA LEU A 39 6.33 20.48 0.37
C LEU A 39 4.91 19.89 0.33
N ILE A 40 3.90 20.74 0.19
CA ILE A 40 2.48 20.33 0.22
C ILE A 40 2.15 19.48 -1.01
N GLY A 41 2.59 19.90 -2.20
CA GLY A 41 2.40 19.13 -3.43
C GLY A 41 3.11 17.78 -3.39
N ALA A 42 4.34 17.74 -2.87
CA ALA A 42 5.10 16.52 -2.69
C ALA A 42 4.41 15.53 -1.74
N ILE A 43 3.89 15.99 -0.59
CA ILE A 43 3.14 15.15 0.35
C ILE A 43 1.91 14.57 -0.33
N LEU A 44 1.15 15.38 -1.07
CA LEU A 44 -0.08 14.94 -1.74
C LEU A 44 0.21 13.84 -2.76
N VAL A 45 1.25 14.03 -3.58
CA VAL A 45 1.69 13.05 -4.58
C VAL A 45 2.14 11.74 -3.93
N VAL A 46 2.96 11.84 -2.88
CA VAL A 46 3.46 10.66 -2.16
C VAL A 46 2.32 9.88 -1.50
N VAL A 47 1.34 10.56 -0.90
CA VAL A 47 0.16 9.93 -0.30
C VAL A 47 -0.66 9.23 -1.38
N ILE A 48 -0.95 9.88 -2.51
CA ILE A 48 -1.74 9.27 -3.60
C ILE A 48 -1.04 8.01 -4.12
N ILE A 49 0.24 8.12 -4.49
CA ILE A 49 1.01 6.98 -5.03
C ILE A 49 1.11 5.85 -3.99
N GLY A 50 1.35 6.18 -2.71
CA GLY A 50 1.40 5.22 -1.62
C GLY A 50 0.09 4.46 -1.44
N PHE A 51 -1.05 5.16 -1.43
CA PHE A 51 -2.37 4.54 -1.35
C PHE A 51 -2.69 3.67 -2.58
N THR A 52 -2.35 4.13 -3.79
CA THR A 52 -2.56 3.35 -5.02
C THR A 52 -1.77 2.05 -4.99
N LEU A 53 -0.48 2.10 -4.63
CA LEU A 53 0.37 0.91 -4.53
C LEU A 53 -0.10 -0.03 -3.42
N PHE A 54 -0.51 0.51 -2.27
CA PHE A 54 -1.09 -0.28 -1.18
C PHE A 54 -2.34 -1.03 -1.63
N TYR A 55 -3.24 -0.36 -2.33
CA TYR A 55 -4.48 -0.95 -2.82
C TYR A 55 -4.22 -2.06 -3.87
N LEU A 56 -3.32 -1.82 -4.82
CA LEU A 56 -2.89 -2.84 -5.79
C LEU A 56 -2.29 -4.07 -5.11
N THR A 57 -1.38 -3.84 -4.15
CA THR A 57 -0.75 -4.92 -3.39
C THR A 57 -1.79 -5.72 -2.62
N TYR A 58 -2.74 -5.03 -1.97
CA TYR A 58 -3.85 -5.67 -1.26
C TYR A 58 -4.72 -6.53 -2.18
N LEU A 59 -5.06 -6.05 -3.38
CA LEU A 59 -5.85 -6.83 -4.34
C LEU A 59 -5.11 -8.10 -4.76
N VAL A 60 -3.83 -7.99 -5.10
CA VAL A 60 -2.99 -9.14 -5.48
C VAL A 60 -2.92 -10.14 -4.33
N LEU A 61 -2.63 -9.66 -3.11
CA LEU A 61 -2.52 -10.51 -1.94
C LEU A 61 -3.84 -11.21 -1.61
N LYS A 62 -4.96 -10.48 -1.71
CA LYS A 62 -6.30 -11.04 -1.53
C LYS A 62 -6.58 -12.15 -2.52
N TYR A 63 -6.17 -12.00 -3.78
CA TYR A 63 -6.30 -13.05 -4.79
C TYR A 63 -5.45 -14.28 -4.45
N ILE A 64 -4.19 -14.10 -4.05
CA ILE A 64 -3.29 -15.20 -3.67
C ILE A 64 -3.83 -15.93 -2.44
N VAL A 65 -4.18 -15.21 -1.38
CA VAL A 65 -4.70 -15.80 -0.14
C VAL A 65 -6.04 -16.50 -0.39
N TYR A 66 -6.92 -15.91 -1.21
CA TYR A 66 -8.16 -16.56 -1.60
C TYR A 66 -7.90 -17.85 -2.40
N PHE A 67 -6.91 -17.86 -3.29
CA PHE A 67 -6.51 -19.06 -4.04
C PHE A 67 -5.97 -20.17 -3.12
N ILE A 68 -5.18 -19.82 -2.10
CA ILE A 68 -4.63 -20.79 -1.13
C ILE A 68 -5.73 -21.39 -0.23
N ILE A 69 -6.72 -20.59 0.17
CA ILE A 69 -7.81 -21.02 1.08
C ILE A 69 -8.96 -21.73 0.34
N LYS A 70 -9.06 -21.54 -0.98
CA LYS A 70 -10.10 -22.13 -1.82
C LYS A 70 -10.03 -23.66 -1.79
#